data_AF-A0A922ALT7-F1
#
_entry.id   AF-A0A922ALT7-F1
#
_cell.length_a   1.000
_cell.length_b   1.000
_cell.length_c   1.000
_cell.angle_alpha   90.00
_cell.angle_beta   90.00
_cell.angle_gamma   90.00
#
_symmetry.space_group_name_H-M   'P 1'
#
loop_
_entity.id
_entity.type
_entity.pdbx_description
1 polymer ?
#
loop_
_entity_poly.entity_id
_entity_poly.type
_entity_poly.pdbx_seq_one_letter_code
_entity_poly.pdbx_strand_id
1 'polypeptide(L)'
;MWRKVLAAATGSLLHHPWRTIACRHSTNVSSAVNSMLLRSLKDHYLEVSKMSPPTKVSPPSPFTIVKGSLDGSGPVLKRSYGDHEEISISVMRLANIIPGGAGEDDGDDSINQLFLHVDVSKPGQQDSLHFLCGLYPDALGIHSISMRPKAESSGFLILPSQYNGPVFECDSPQSQ
;
A
#
# COMPACT_ATOMS: atom_id res chain seq x y z
N MET A 1 14.35 -54.79 -58.22
CA MET A 1 15.60 -54.86 -59.01
C MET A 1 15.61 -53.67 -59.96
N TRP A 2 16.76 -52.98 -60.05
CA TRP A 2 17.13 -51.94 -61.04
C TRP A 2 16.63 -50.52 -60.73
N ARG A 3 17.35 -49.43 -61.00
CA ARG A 3 18.77 -49.10 -61.16
C ARG A 3 18.80 -47.55 -61.12
N LYS A 4 19.95 -46.99 -60.74
CA LYS A 4 20.36 -45.57 -60.77
C LYS A 4 19.87 -44.81 -62.03
N VAL A 5 19.75 -43.48 -61.94
CA VAL A 5 20.51 -42.50 -62.75
C VAL A 5 20.23 -41.06 -62.27
N LEU A 6 21.30 -40.29 -62.11
CA LEU A 6 21.34 -38.84 -61.97
C LEU A 6 21.23 -38.19 -63.36
N ALA A 7 20.47 -37.11 -63.51
CA ALA A 7 20.66 -36.19 -64.64
C ALA A 7 20.34 -34.76 -64.21
N ALA A 8 21.36 -33.92 -64.28
CA ALA A 8 21.27 -32.48 -64.19
C ALA A 8 20.61 -31.93 -65.45
N ALA A 9 19.75 -30.92 -65.29
CA ALA A 9 19.29 -30.07 -66.39
C ALA A 9 19.36 -28.62 -65.94
N THR A 10 20.23 -27.88 -66.63
CA THR A 10 20.35 -26.44 -66.65
C THR A 10 19.08 -25.80 -67.20
N GLY A 11 18.49 -24.85 -66.49
CA GLY A 11 17.32 -24.13 -66.94
C GLY A 11 17.17 -22.78 -66.26
N SER A 12 17.52 -21.72 -66.99
CA SER A 12 16.88 -20.40 -67.00
C SER A 12 16.60 -19.68 -65.66
N LEU A 13 17.29 -18.54 -65.49
CA LEU A 13 16.75 -17.25 -65.04
C LEU A 13 15.31 -17.29 -64.49
N LEU A 14 15.18 -17.47 -63.17
CA LEU A 14 14.01 -17.02 -62.46
C LEU A 14 14.48 -16.11 -61.33
N HIS A 15 14.16 -14.83 -61.50
CA HIS A 15 14.11 -13.79 -60.50
C HIS A 15 14.04 -14.36 -59.09
N HIS A 16 14.95 -13.92 -58.21
CA HIS A 16 14.64 -13.83 -56.80
C HIS A 16 13.47 -12.85 -56.63
N PRO A 17 12.29 -13.26 -56.16
CA PRO A 17 11.69 -12.55 -55.07
C PRO A 17 12.29 -13.20 -53.82
N TRP A 18 13.30 -12.57 -53.25
CA TRP A 18 13.32 -12.51 -51.80
C TRP A 18 11.97 -11.90 -51.41
N ARG A 19 10.96 -12.76 -51.26
CA ARG A 19 9.93 -12.52 -50.26
C ARG A 19 10.69 -12.69 -48.96
N THR A 20 11.36 -11.61 -48.54
CA THR A 20 11.19 -11.17 -47.17
C THR A 20 9.69 -11.19 -46.98
N ILE A 21 9.19 -12.31 -46.46
CA ILE A 21 8.07 -12.27 -45.55
C ILE A 21 8.54 -11.18 -44.61
N ALA A 22 7.98 -9.98 -44.76
CA ALA A 22 7.94 -9.07 -43.67
C ALA A 22 7.25 -9.93 -42.63
N CYS A 23 8.04 -10.58 -41.76
CA CYS A 23 7.61 -10.89 -40.44
C CYS A 23 6.98 -9.57 -40.06
N ARG A 24 5.64 -9.54 -40.02
CA ARG A 24 4.95 -8.54 -39.24
C ARG A 24 5.50 -8.83 -37.87
N HIS A 25 6.65 -8.23 -37.59
CA HIS A 25 7.21 -8.19 -36.28
C HIS A 25 6.03 -7.61 -35.54
N SER A 26 5.48 -8.38 -34.61
CA SER A 26 4.51 -7.89 -33.66
C SER A 26 5.23 -6.91 -32.74
N THR A 27 5.89 -5.91 -33.34
CA THR A 27 6.37 -4.76 -32.64
C THR A 27 5.13 -4.11 -32.06
N ASN A 28 5.17 -4.02 -30.75
CA ASN A 28 4.97 -2.73 -30.12
C ASN A 28 3.55 -2.37 -29.73
N VAL A 29 2.60 -3.31 -29.63
CA VAL A 29 1.40 -3.04 -28.81
C VAL A 29 1.84 -2.70 -27.38
N SER A 30 2.78 -3.48 -26.83
CA SER A 30 3.38 -3.21 -25.52
C SER A 30 4.14 -1.89 -25.46
N SER A 31 4.96 -1.53 -26.47
CA SER A 31 5.71 -0.26 -26.40
C SER A 31 4.82 0.97 -26.64
N ALA A 32 3.77 0.86 -27.46
CA ALA A 32 2.77 1.91 -27.63
C ALA A 32 2.01 2.14 -26.33
N VAL A 33 1.52 1.07 -25.69
CA VAL A 33 0.88 1.12 -24.37
C VAL A 33 1.83 1.72 -23.32
N ASN A 34 3.09 1.26 -23.25
CA ASN A 34 4.07 1.80 -22.32
C ASN A 34 4.31 3.29 -22.54
N SER A 35 4.41 3.75 -23.79
CA SER A 35 4.58 5.18 -24.09
C SER A 35 3.36 6.02 -23.69
N MET A 36 2.15 5.46 -23.80
CA MET A 36 0.93 6.10 -23.34
C MET A 36 0.88 6.18 -21.81
N LEU A 37 1.22 5.09 -21.11
CA LEU A 37 1.31 5.06 -19.65
C LEU A 37 2.36 6.04 -19.12
N LEU A 38 3.56 6.05 -19.69
CA LEU A 38 4.64 6.94 -19.27
C LEU A 38 4.29 8.41 -19.47
N ARG A 39 3.65 8.74 -20.59
CA ARG A 39 3.12 10.08 -20.83
C ARG A 39 2.06 10.45 -19.80
N SER A 40 1.09 9.58 -19.57
CA SER A 40 0.04 9.78 -18.56
C SER A 40 0.62 10.00 -17.17
N LEU A 41 1.62 9.21 -16.76
CA LEU A 41 2.27 9.34 -15.46
C LEU A 41 3.07 10.64 -15.35
N LYS A 42 3.77 11.04 -16.43
CA LYS A 42 4.52 12.30 -16.48
C LYS A 42 3.57 13.50 -16.37
N ASP A 43 2.49 13.49 -17.13
CA ASP A 43 1.51 14.58 -17.14
C ASP A 43 0.83 14.69 -15.77
N HIS A 44 0.42 13.55 -15.19
CA HIS A 44 -0.14 13.50 -13.83
C HIS A 44 0.85 13.97 -12.76
N TYR A 45 2.12 13.54 -12.83
CA TYR A 45 3.15 14.01 -11.90
C TYR A 45 3.32 15.54 -11.99
N LEU A 46 3.36 16.09 -13.20
CA LEU A 46 3.49 17.52 -13.42
C LEU A 46 2.26 18.28 -12.89
N GLU A 47 1.07 17.73 -13.05
CA GLU A 47 -0.17 18.30 -12.51
C GLU A 47 -0.16 18.33 -10.98
N VAL A 48 0.12 17.20 -10.32
CA VAL A 48 0.21 17.12 -8.85
C VAL A 48 1.31 18.03 -8.31
N SER A 49 2.44 18.17 -9.02
CA SER A 49 3.54 19.06 -8.60
C SER A 49 3.18 20.54 -8.55
N LYS A 50 2.14 20.96 -9.29
CA LYS A 50 1.65 22.35 -9.27
C LYS A 50 0.71 22.61 -8.10
N MET A 51 0.20 21.56 -7.45
CA MET A 51 -0.64 21.69 -6.28
C MET A 51 0.23 22.14 -5.09
N SER A 52 -0.27 23.10 -4.31
CA SER A 52 0.38 23.48 -3.07
C SER A 52 0.34 22.31 -2.09
N PRO A 53 1.48 21.89 -1.52
CA PRO A 53 1.47 20.82 -0.54
C PRO A 53 0.60 21.21 0.67
N PRO A 54 -0.05 20.24 1.33
CA PRO A 54 -0.75 20.50 2.58
C PRO A 54 0.17 21.22 3.56
N THR A 55 -0.39 22.17 4.32
CA THR A 55 0.37 22.91 5.33
C THR A 55 1.01 21.95 6.32
N LYS A 56 2.32 22.09 6.53
CA LYS A 56 3.04 21.27 7.49
C LYS A 56 2.56 21.60 8.91
N VAL A 57 1.77 20.70 9.47
CA VAL A 57 1.34 20.79 10.87
C VAL A 57 2.38 20.12 11.77
N SER A 58 2.79 20.83 12.81
CA SER A 58 3.57 20.22 13.90
C SER A 58 2.64 19.46 14.83
N PRO A 59 3.10 18.36 15.45
CA PRO A 59 2.30 17.69 16.46
C PRO A 59 2.00 18.64 17.62
N PRO A 60 0.87 18.44 18.32
CA PRO A 60 0.59 19.20 19.54
C PRO A 60 1.64 18.89 20.62
N SER A 61 2.07 19.91 21.35
CA SER A 61 2.95 19.72 22.51
C SER A 61 2.24 18.81 23.54
N PRO A 62 2.93 17.84 24.17
CA PRO A 62 4.38 17.58 24.13
C PRO A 62 4.75 16.35 23.28
N PHE A 63 4.00 16.05 22.22
CA PHE A 63 4.33 14.97 21.30
C PHE A 63 5.46 15.36 20.34
N THR A 64 6.30 14.39 20.01
CA THR A 64 7.39 14.54 19.06
C THR A 64 7.27 13.52 17.94
N ILE A 65 7.65 13.89 16.71
CA ILE A 65 7.68 12.96 15.58
C ILE A 65 8.97 12.14 15.69
N VAL A 66 8.84 10.81 15.68
CA VAL A 66 9.97 9.89 15.60
C VAL A 66 10.56 9.95 14.20
N LYS A 67 11.82 10.38 14.08
CA LYS A 67 12.54 10.49 12.80
C LYS A 67 12.68 9.11 12.14
N GLY A 68 12.53 9.05 10.82
CA GLY A 68 12.64 7.81 10.03
C GLY A 68 11.40 6.91 10.06
N SER A 69 10.38 7.23 10.87
CA SER A 69 9.12 6.46 10.88
C SER A 69 8.33 6.59 9.57
N LEU A 70 8.44 7.75 8.90
CA LEU A 70 7.80 8.01 7.61
C LEU A 70 8.31 7.11 6.47
N ASP A 71 9.55 6.63 6.57
CA ASP A 71 10.21 5.82 5.53
C ASP A 71 9.82 4.32 5.62
N GLY A 72 9.07 3.93 6.65
CA GLY A 72 8.64 2.55 6.92
C GLY A 72 7.13 2.42 7.14
N SER A 73 6.73 2.00 8.33
CA SER A 73 5.32 1.72 8.70
C SER A 73 4.43 2.97 8.87
N GLY A 74 4.96 4.16 8.58
CA GLY A 74 4.25 5.43 8.71
C GLY A 74 4.66 6.23 9.96
N PRO A 75 4.19 7.48 10.06
CA PRO A 75 4.63 8.43 11.08
C PRO A 75 4.25 7.97 12.49
N VAL A 76 5.20 8.03 13.43
CA VAL A 76 4.99 7.73 14.85
C VAL A 76 5.16 9.00 15.68
N LEU A 77 4.16 9.32 16.50
CA LEU A 77 4.24 10.34 17.55
C LEU A 77 4.63 9.68 18.86
N LYS A 78 5.61 10.26 19.57
CA LYS A 78 6.10 9.75 20.84
C LYS A 78 6.09 10.82 21.91
N ARG A 79 5.71 10.42 23.12
CA ARG A 79 5.70 11.25 24.33
C ARG A 79 6.05 10.39 25.55
N SER A 80 6.81 10.96 26.48
CA SER A 80 6.93 10.43 27.84
C SER A 80 5.86 11.04 28.75
N TYR A 81 5.22 10.21 29.57
CA TYR A 81 4.24 10.62 30.55
C TYR A 81 4.76 10.29 31.96
N GLY A 82 5.05 11.34 32.73
CA GLY A 82 5.82 11.19 33.98
C GLY A 82 7.19 10.55 33.75
N ASP A 83 7.70 9.88 34.77
CA ASP A 83 9.04 9.25 34.76
C ASP A 83 9.01 7.77 34.38
N HIS A 84 7.81 7.21 34.16
CA HIS A 84 7.62 5.75 34.11
C HIS A 84 6.77 5.27 32.93
N GLU A 85 6.27 6.16 32.08
CA GLU A 85 5.44 5.75 30.94
C GLU A 85 5.91 6.41 29.65
N GLU A 86 5.96 5.61 28.60
CA GLU A 86 6.21 6.06 27.24
C GLU A 86 5.02 5.67 26.36
N ILE A 87 4.47 6.68 25.68
CA ILE A 87 3.32 6.58 24.79
C ILE A 87 3.80 6.79 23.36
N SER A 88 3.54 5.80 22.52
CA SER A 88 3.78 5.86 21.07
C SER A 88 2.44 5.73 20.33
N ILE A 89 2.20 6.61 19.37
CA ILE A 89 0.98 6.65 18.56
C ILE A 89 1.38 6.54 17.09
N SER A 90 0.87 5.53 16.41
CA SER A 90 1.06 5.34 14.97
C SER A 90 -0.29 5.22 14.26
N VAL A 91 -0.30 5.55 12.96
CA VAL A 91 -1.51 5.52 12.14
C VAL A 91 -1.34 4.51 11.03
N MET A 92 -2.27 3.56 10.95
CA MET A 92 -2.37 2.61 9.84
C MET A 92 -3.59 2.97 9.00
N ARG A 93 -3.38 3.15 7.69
CA ARG A 93 -4.48 3.33 6.73
C ARG A 93 -4.85 1.98 6.14
N LEU A 94 -6.08 1.54 6.35
CA LEU A 94 -6.65 0.43 5.59
C LEU A 94 -7.24 1.00 4.30
N ALA A 95 -6.50 0.88 3.20
CA ALA A 95 -7.07 1.13 1.88
C ALA A 95 -7.88 -0.11 1.49
N ASN A 96 -9.19 0.03 1.35
CA ASN A 96 -10.03 -1.06 0.85
C ASN A 96 -9.60 -1.41 -0.58
N ILE A 97 -8.90 -2.54 -0.74
CA ILE A 97 -8.53 -3.11 -2.04
C ILE A 97 -9.74 -3.85 -2.63
N ILE A 98 -10.93 -3.24 -2.65
CA ILE A 98 -12.07 -3.80 -3.40
C ILE A 98 -11.99 -3.19 -4.80
N PRO A 99 -11.63 -3.97 -5.85
CA PRO A 99 -11.75 -3.49 -7.21
C PRO A 99 -13.23 -3.25 -7.47
N GLY A 100 -13.58 -2.00 -7.82
CA GLY A 100 -14.97 -1.58 -8.03
C GLY A 100 -15.78 -2.60 -8.79
N GLY A 101 -16.75 -3.20 -8.10
CA GLY A 101 -17.84 -3.93 -8.72
C GLY A 101 -18.74 -2.91 -9.41
N ALA A 102 -19.00 -3.15 -10.70
CA ALA A 102 -19.82 -2.32 -11.56
C ALA A 102 -21.12 -1.86 -10.89
N GLY A 103 -21.29 -0.54 -10.80
CA GLY A 103 -22.52 0.09 -10.36
C GLY A 103 -22.27 1.59 -10.29
N GLU A 104 -22.79 2.31 -11.27
CA GLU A 104 -22.84 3.76 -11.30
C GLU A 104 -23.48 4.29 -10.00
N ASP A 105 -22.70 4.87 -9.11
CA ASP A 105 -23.15 5.97 -8.26
C ASP A 105 -21.95 6.81 -7.83
N ASP A 106 -22.15 8.12 -7.91
CA ASP A 106 -21.20 9.18 -7.67
C ASP A 106 -20.91 9.26 -6.17
N GLY A 107 -19.76 8.76 -5.73
CA GLY A 107 -19.36 8.85 -4.33
C GLY A 107 -17.92 8.44 -4.11
N ASP A 108 -17.09 9.40 -3.74
CA ASP A 108 -15.72 9.28 -3.22
C ASP A 108 -15.64 8.47 -1.90
N ASP A 109 -16.59 7.57 -1.65
CA ASP A 109 -16.74 6.75 -0.45
C ASP A 109 -15.81 5.53 -0.48
N SER A 110 -14.62 5.69 -1.05
CA SER A 110 -13.49 4.84 -0.68
C SER A 110 -13.08 5.22 0.75
N ILE A 111 -13.82 4.70 1.74
CA ILE A 111 -13.60 4.96 3.15
C ILE A 111 -12.16 4.55 3.48
N ASN A 112 -11.24 5.52 3.51
CA ASN A 112 -9.90 5.35 4.01
C ASN A 112 -10.03 5.14 5.52
N GLN A 113 -10.29 3.91 5.95
CA GLN A 113 -10.45 3.61 7.35
C GLN A 113 -9.08 3.75 8.02
N LEU A 114 -8.93 4.82 8.81
CA LEU A 114 -7.72 5.10 9.58
C LEU A 114 -7.86 4.45 10.95
N PHE A 115 -6.87 3.63 11.30
CA PHE A 115 -6.72 3.06 12.62
C PHE A 115 -5.54 3.71 13.33
N LEU A 116 -5.75 4.12 14.58
CA LEU A 116 -4.69 4.52 15.49
C LEU A 116 -4.24 3.32 16.32
N HIS A 117 -2.94 3.08 16.33
CA HIS A 117 -2.31 2.18 17.28
C HIS A 117 -1.67 3.03 18.37
N VAL A 118 -2.07 2.80 19.62
CA VAL A 118 -1.49 3.46 20.79
C VAL A 118 -0.79 2.41 21.63
N ASP A 119 0.53 2.53 21.75
CA ASP A 119 1.36 1.67 22.59
C ASP A 119 1.79 2.42 23.84
N VAL A 120 1.47 1.87 25.01
CA VAL A 120 1.87 2.40 26.31
C VAL A 120 2.84 1.42 26.97
N SER A 121 4.06 1.88 27.22
CA SER A 121 5.15 1.06 27.74
C SER A 121 5.73 1.62 29.04
N LYS A 122 6.21 0.73 29.92
CA LYS A 122 6.88 1.09 31.19
C LYS A 122 8.31 0.56 31.25
N PRO A 123 9.28 1.28 31.84
CA PRO A 123 10.64 0.76 31.98
C PRO A 123 10.64 -0.51 32.84
N GLY A 124 11.47 -1.48 32.47
CA GLY A 124 11.57 -2.79 33.15
C GLY A 124 10.45 -3.79 32.86
N GLN A 125 9.40 -3.39 32.13
CA GLN A 125 8.36 -4.30 31.64
C GLN A 125 8.68 -4.78 30.23
N GLN A 126 8.46 -6.06 29.95
CA GLN A 126 8.68 -6.67 28.63
C GLN A 126 7.47 -6.50 27.71
N ASP A 127 6.30 -6.28 28.29
CA ASP A 127 5.06 -6.04 27.55
C ASP A 127 4.68 -4.56 27.59
N SER A 128 3.94 -4.13 26.57
CA SER A 128 3.26 -2.85 26.44
C SER A 128 1.76 -3.07 26.27
N LEU A 129 0.98 -2.10 26.74
CA LEU A 129 -0.46 -2.06 26.54
C LEU A 129 -0.74 -1.41 25.18
N HIS A 130 -1.39 -2.15 24.29
CA HIS A 130 -1.71 -1.73 22.94
C HIS A 130 -3.21 -1.46 22.81
N PHE A 131 -3.57 -0.26 22.36
CA PHE A 131 -4.94 0.11 22.01
C PHE A 131 -5.04 0.19 20.48
N LEU A 132 -6.05 -0.47 19.94
CA LEU A 132 -6.49 -0.26 18.56
C LEU A 132 -7.70 0.68 18.59
N CYS A 133 -7.55 1.83 17.96
CA CYS A 133 -8.57 2.88 17.93
C CYS A 133 -9.03 3.14 16.49
N GLY A 134 -10.34 3.31 16.31
CA GLY A 134 -10.94 3.77 15.06
C GLY A 134 -11.13 5.29 15.12
N LEU A 135 -10.85 5.97 13.99
CA LEU A 135 -11.13 7.38 13.83
C LEU A 135 -12.48 7.58 13.13
N TYR A 136 -13.33 8.38 13.75
CA TYR A 136 -14.58 8.90 13.20
C TYR A 136 -14.42 10.42 12.96
N PRO A 137 -15.26 11.06 12.15
CA PRO A 137 -15.14 12.49 11.84
C PRO A 137 -15.10 13.41 13.08
N ASP A 138 -15.77 13.02 14.17
CA ASP A 138 -15.95 13.80 15.40
C ASP A 138 -15.52 13.05 16.67
N ALA A 139 -15.09 11.80 16.56
CA ALA A 139 -14.83 10.94 17.71
C ALA A 139 -13.69 9.94 17.48
N LEU A 140 -13.18 9.40 18.58
CA LEU A 140 -12.24 8.28 18.61
C LEU A 140 -12.86 7.15 19.42
N GLY A 141 -12.99 5.97 18.81
CA GLY A 141 -13.50 4.77 19.47
C GLY A 141 -12.37 3.79 19.75
N ILE A 142 -12.37 3.17 20.92
CA ILE A 142 -11.45 2.06 21.23
C ILE A 142 -12.09 0.77 20.71
N HIS A 143 -11.45 0.11 19.74
CA HIS A 143 -11.92 -1.16 19.19
C HIS A 143 -11.43 -2.35 20.01
N SER A 144 -10.17 -2.32 20.45
CA SER A 144 -9.60 -3.38 21.29
C SER A 144 -8.42 -2.89 22.12
N ILE A 145 -8.16 -3.62 23.20
CA ILE A 145 -7.04 -3.38 24.13
C ILE A 145 -6.31 -4.71 24.30
N SER A 146 -5.01 -4.77 24.07
CA SER A 146 -4.25 -6.02 24.18
C SER A 146 -2.90 -5.80 24.86
N MET A 147 -2.33 -6.86 25.43
CA MET A 147 -0.93 -6.85 25.87
C MET A 147 -0.05 -7.35 24.74
N ARG A 148 0.99 -6.58 24.39
CA ARG A 148 1.94 -6.88 23.31
C ARG A 148 3.37 -6.85 23.86
N PRO A 149 4.23 -7.82 23.53
CA PRO A 149 5.65 -7.73 23.80
C PRO A 149 6.21 -6.50 23.10
N LYS A 150 7.11 -5.81 23.77
CA LYS A 150 7.88 -4.74 23.15
C LYS A 150 8.75 -5.36 22.07
N ALA A 151 8.46 -5.04 20.82
CA ALA A 151 9.15 -5.62 19.69
C ALA A 151 10.62 -5.19 19.66
N GLU A 152 11.52 -6.12 19.99
CA GLU A 152 12.90 -6.10 19.50
C GLU A 152 12.87 -6.59 18.04
N SER A 153 12.64 -5.67 17.08
CA SER A 153 12.98 -5.82 15.65
C SER A 153 12.36 -6.95 14.80
N SER A 154 11.27 -7.61 15.19
CA SER A 154 10.65 -8.62 14.32
C SER A 154 9.14 -8.49 14.27
N GLY A 155 8.60 -8.65 13.05
CA GLY A 155 7.30 -8.15 12.61
C GLY A 155 6.09 -8.57 13.42
N PHE A 156 4.97 -7.93 13.07
CA PHE A 156 3.61 -8.08 13.60
C PHE A 156 3.08 -9.53 13.48
N LEU A 157 3.71 -10.48 14.14
CA LEU A 157 3.20 -11.83 14.30
C LEU A 157 2.69 -11.94 15.72
N ILE A 158 1.38 -11.75 15.85
CA ILE A 158 0.63 -11.96 17.08
C ILE A 158 0.86 -13.42 17.52
N LEU A 159 1.65 -13.64 18.57
CA LEU A 159 1.69 -14.95 19.21
C LEU A 159 0.29 -15.24 19.79
N PRO A 160 -0.33 -16.40 19.50
CA PRO A 160 -1.68 -16.74 19.95
C PRO A 160 -1.87 -16.79 21.48
N SER A 161 -0.79 -16.73 22.26
CA SER A 161 -0.80 -16.85 23.72
C SER A 161 -1.04 -15.54 24.47
N GLN A 162 -1.18 -14.40 23.79
CA GLN A 162 -1.34 -13.10 24.42
C GLN A 162 -2.82 -12.73 24.63
N TYR A 163 -3.08 -12.08 25.77
CA TYR A 163 -4.41 -11.55 26.09
C TYR A 163 -4.77 -10.43 25.11
N ASN A 164 -5.79 -10.69 24.28
CA ASN A 164 -6.30 -9.74 23.27
C ASN A 164 -7.39 -8.79 23.81
N GLY A 165 -7.67 -8.87 25.11
CA GLY A 165 -8.67 -8.04 25.79
C GLY A 165 -10.12 -8.25 25.38
N PRO A 166 -11.03 -7.47 25.98
CA PRO A 166 -12.42 -7.43 25.56
C PRO A 166 -12.54 -6.71 24.21
N VAL A 167 -13.50 -7.16 23.41
CA VAL A 167 -13.96 -6.43 22.22
C VAL A 167 -15.07 -5.49 22.68
N PHE A 168 -14.95 -4.20 22.35
CA PHE A 168 -15.98 -3.21 22.68
C PHE A 168 -16.97 -3.12 21.53
N GLU A 169 -18.25 -3.35 21.79
CA GLU A 169 -19.32 -3.01 20.85
C GLU A 169 -19.54 -1.50 20.88
N CYS A 170 -19.48 -0.85 19.72
CA CYS A 170 -19.91 0.55 19.59
C CYS A 170 -21.43 0.57 19.65
N ASP A 171 -22.00 1.06 20.75
CA ASP A 171 -23.40 1.48 20.77
C ASP A 171 -23.56 2.59 19.72
N SER A 172 -24.23 2.26 18.63
CA SER A 172 -24.68 3.25 17.65
C SER A 172 -25.53 4.30 18.36
N PRO A 173 -25.30 5.60 18.15
CA PRO A 173 -26.18 6.61 18.73
C PRO A 173 -27.58 6.41 18.15
N GLN A 174 -28.51 5.95 18.97
CA GLN A 174 -29.92 5.94 18.59
C GLN A 174 -30.35 7.40 18.43
N SER A 175 -30.69 7.77 17.20
CA SER A 175 -31.35 9.03 16.89
C SER A 175 -32.65 9.11 17.69
N GLN A 176 -32.75 10.09 18.59
CA GLN A 176 -34.04 10.56 19.10
C GLN A 176 -34.62 11.62 18.16
#